data_AF-A0A838RLG8-F1
#
_entry.id   AF-A0A838RLG8-F1
#
_cell.length_a   1.000
_cell.length_b   1.000
_cell.length_c   1.000
_cell.angle_alpha   90.00
_cell.angle_beta   90.00
_cell.angle_gamma   90.00
#
_symmetry.space_group_name_H-M   'P 1'
#
loop_
_entity.id
_entity.type
_entity.pdbx_description
1 polymer ?
#
loop_
_entity_poly.entity_id
_entity_poly.type
_entity_poly.pdbx_seq_one_letter_code
_entity_poly.pdbx_strand_id
1 'polypeptide(L)'
;MTHPSIQIVGNMFPDFESILTPEALSFVVSLARTFEERREALLIRRLARQAELDAGKLPTFLPQTQEIRESAWRIAPTPPDLQNRRVEITGPVDRKMIINALNSGANVFMADLEDSNAPTWENAIQGQINLRDAVRGTIRFINEQGKVYAPGERVATLMVRPRGWHMEEKHVLLDGKPISGSLFDFGLYFFHNARALIEKGSGPYFYLPKLESHLEARLWNDVFVHAQEMLGIPHGTIKATV
;
A
#
# COMPACT_ATOMS: atom_id res chain seq x y z
N MET A 1 -0.79 22.80 -25.96
CA MET A 1 -0.16 22.28 -24.73
C MET A 1 -0.58 20.83 -24.62
N THR A 2 0.32 19.89 -24.85
CA THR A 2 0.01 18.46 -24.72
C THR A 2 -0.21 18.17 -23.24
N HIS A 3 -1.47 17.94 -22.84
CA HIS A 3 -1.76 17.40 -21.53
C HIS A 3 -1.00 16.07 -21.41
N PRO A 4 -0.07 15.94 -20.45
CA PRO A 4 0.70 14.72 -20.33
C PRO A 4 -0.23 13.59 -19.88
N SER A 5 -0.36 12.54 -20.70
CA SER A 5 -1.45 11.57 -20.65
C SER A 5 -1.04 10.31 -19.89
N ILE A 6 -1.82 9.93 -18.88
CA ILE A 6 -1.74 8.56 -18.34
C ILE A 6 -2.16 7.57 -19.43
N GLN A 7 -1.39 6.50 -19.58
CA GLN A 7 -1.67 5.42 -20.53
C GLN A 7 -1.68 4.08 -19.79
N ILE A 8 -2.76 3.32 -19.96
CA ILE A 8 -2.82 1.93 -19.54
C ILE A 8 -2.41 1.07 -20.74
N VAL A 9 -1.31 0.34 -20.60
CA VAL A 9 -0.81 -0.61 -21.61
C VAL A 9 -1.04 -2.07 -21.22
N GLY A 10 -1.55 -2.31 -20.01
CA GLY A 10 -2.03 -3.62 -19.57
C GLY A 10 -3.35 -4.01 -20.22
N ASN A 11 -3.56 -5.32 -20.39
CA ASN A 11 -4.81 -5.85 -20.91
C ASN A 11 -5.98 -5.50 -19.96
N MET A 12 -7.11 -5.06 -20.52
CA MET A 12 -8.32 -4.81 -19.76
C MET A 12 -9.17 -6.08 -19.68
N PHE A 13 -9.30 -6.63 -18.47
CA PHE A 13 -10.18 -7.76 -18.17
C PHE A 13 -11.50 -7.26 -17.59
N PRO A 14 -12.54 -8.12 -17.52
CA PRO A 14 -13.78 -7.77 -16.84
C PRO A 14 -13.55 -7.18 -15.45
N ASP A 15 -14.38 -6.21 -15.08
CA ASP A 15 -14.35 -5.47 -13.80
C ASP A 15 -13.14 -4.57 -13.54
N PHE A 16 -12.09 -4.58 -14.37
CA PHE A 16 -10.90 -3.73 -14.15
C PHE A 16 -11.23 -2.25 -14.20
N GLU A 17 -12.18 -1.86 -15.05
CA GLU A 17 -12.70 -0.49 -15.15
C GLU A 17 -13.28 0.03 -13.82
N SER A 18 -13.77 -0.87 -12.95
CA SER A 18 -14.30 -0.50 -11.65
C SER A 18 -13.23 -0.12 -10.63
N ILE A 19 -11.96 -0.46 -10.89
CA ILE A 19 -10.80 -0.05 -10.10
C ILE A 19 -10.07 1.09 -10.80
N LEU A 20 -9.92 1.02 -12.11
CA LEU A 20 -9.21 1.99 -12.95
C LEU A 20 -10.15 3.10 -13.44
N THR A 21 -10.96 3.64 -12.53
CA THR A 21 -11.88 4.74 -12.86
C THR A 21 -11.07 6.02 -13.18
N PRO A 22 -11.62 6.96 -13.97
CA PRO A 22 -10.94 8.23 -14.25
C PRO A 22 -10.48 8.98 -13.00
N GLU A 23 -11.27 8.95 -11.94
CA GLU A 23 -10.98 9.61 -10.66
C GLU A 23 -9.86 8.90 -9.89
N ALA A 24 -9.89 7.57 -9.85
CA ALA A 24 -8.83 6.78 -9.21
C ALA A 24 -7.50 6.95 -9.94
N LEU A 25 -7.52 6.97 -11.28
CA LEU A 25 -6.33 7.22 -12.10
C LEU A 25 -5.83 8.65 -11.91
N SER A 26 -6.71 9.65 -11.87
CA SER A 26 -6.33 11.03 -11.60
C SER A 26 -5.65 11.17 -10.22
N PHE A 27 -6.18 10.47 -9.22
CA PHE A 27 -5.58 10.41 -7.89
C PHE A 27 -4.16 9.80 -7.92
N VAL A 28 -3.99 8.63 -8.55
CA VAL A 28 -2.67 7.99 -8.72
C VAL A 28 -1.70 8.87 -9.52
N VAL A 29 -2.17 9.54 -10.58
CA VAL A 29 -1.36 10.49 -11.36
C VAL A 29 -0.88 11.65 -10.49
N SER A 30 -1.72 12.18 -9.61
CA SER A 30 -1.29 13.22 -8.69
C SER A 30 -0.19 12.73 -7.75
N LEU A 31 -0.30 11.51 -7.22
CA LEU A 31 0.76 10.91 -6.40
C LEU A 31 2.06 10.76 -7.20
N ALA A 32 1.99 10.16 -8.39
CA ALA A 32 3.16 9.94 -9.23
C ALA A 32 3.86 11.26 -9.61
N ARG A 33 3.10 12.27 -10.07
CA ARG A 33 3.65 13.59 -10.41
C ARG A 33 4.35 14.27 -9.24
N THR A 34 3.84 14.11 -8.02
CA THR A 34 4.40 14.77 -6.84
C THR A 34 5.62 14.03 -6.28
N PHE A 35 5.67 12.69 -6.39
CA PHE A 35 6.59 11.88 -5.58
C PHE A 35 7.59 11.02 -6.36
N GLU A 36 7.41 10.80 -7.67
CA GLU A 36 8.33 9.97 -8.47
C GLU A 36 9.77 10.46 -8.44
N GLU A 37 9.99 11.76 -8.71
CA GLU A 37 11.34 12.33 -8.75
C GLU A 37 12.10 12.10 -7.43
N ARG A 38 11.41 12.28 -6.30
CA ARG A 38 11.98 12.03 -4.97
C ARG A 38 12.21 10.55 -4.71
N ARG A 39 11.32 9.66 -5.16
CA ARG A 39 11.51 8.21 -5.07
C ARG A 39 12.76 7.79 -5.83
N GLU A 40 12.89 8.21 -7.09
CA GLU A 40 14.05 7.93 -7.95
C GLU A 40 15.35 8.45 -7.31
N ALA A 41 15.36 9.67 -6.79
CA ALA A 41 16.51 10.24 -6.09
C ALA A 41 16.91 9.42 -4.84
N LEU A 42 15.94 8.88 -4.10
CA LEU A 42 16.22 7.99 -2.96
C LEU A 42 16.79 6.64 -3.39
N LEU A 43 16.33 6.06 -4.51
CA LEU A 43 16.92 4.83 -5.06
C LEU A 43 18.36 5.05 -5.53
N ILE A 44 18.65 6.18 -6.17
CA ILE A 44 20.03 6.56 -6.53
C ILE A 44 20.89 6.71 -5.27
N ARG A 45 20.33 7.30 -4.20
CA ARG A 45 21.02 7.42 -2.91
C ARG A 45 21.34 6.06 -2.29
N ARG A 46 20.51 5.03 -2.48
CA ARG A 46 20.83 3.65 -2.03
C ARG A 46 22.11 3.14 -2.70
N LEU A 47 22.27 3.35 -4.01
CA LEU A 47 23.48 2.97 -4.73
C LEU A 47 24.73 3.68 -4.19
N ALA A 48 24.63 4.99 -3.96
CA ALA A 48 25.72 5.76 -3.36
C ALA A 48 26.06 5.27 -1.94
N ARG A 49 25.05 4.96 -1.13
CA ARG A 49 25.25 4.42 0.22
C ARG A 49 25.87 3.02 0.19
N GLN A 50 25.46 2.17 -0.76
CA GLN A 50 26.05 0.84 -0.93
C GLN A 50 27.53 0.94 -1.28
N ALA A 51 27.92 1.84 -2.20
CA ALA A 51 29.33 2.07 -2.52
C ALA A 51 30.16 2.52 -1.32
N GLU A 52 29.59 3.34 -0.43
CA GLU A 52 30.25 3.69 0.84
C GLU A 52 30.45 2.47 1.77
N LEU A 53 29.43 1.59 1.86
CA LEU A 53 29.49 0.37 2.66
C LEU A 53 30.57 -0.58 2.14
N ASP A 54 30.61 -0.78 0.82
CA ASP A 54 31.59 -1.63 0.13
C ASP A 54 33.03 -1.11 0.33
N ALA A 55 33.19 0.21 0.46
CA ALA A 55 34.46 0.85 0.81
C ALA A 55 34.82 0.77 2.30
N GLY A 56 34.05 0.05 3.12
CA GLY A 56 34.33 -0.21 4.53
C GLY A 56 33.67 0.77 5.51
N LYS A 57 32.83 1.71 5.06
CA LYS A 57 32.12 2.66 5.94
C LYS A 57 30.87 2.01 6.54
N LEU A 58 31.06 1.14 7.53
CA LEU A 58 29.99 0.38 8.19
C LEU A 58 28.81 1.25 8.70
N PRO A 59 27.59 0.71 8.81
CA PRO A 59 26.45 1.43 9.37
C PRO A 59 26.70 1.86 10.82
N THR A 60 26.28 3.07 11.16
CA THR A 60 26.32 3.61 12.53
C THR A 60 25.14 4.56 12.77
N PHE A 61 24.87 4.89 14.03
CA PHE A 61 23.87 5.89 14.39
C PHE A 61 24.26 7.26 13.86
N LEU A 62 23.33 7.95 13.21
CA LEU A 62 23.58 9.26 12.61
C LEU A 62 23.73 10.34 13.70
N PRO A 63 24.84 11.10 13.74
CA PRO A 63 24.98 12.21 14.67
C PRO A 63 23.89 13.29 14.48
N GLN A 64 23.48 13.53 13.23
CA GLN A 64 22.51 14.58 12.89
C GLN A 64 21.08 14.31 13.40
N THR A 65 20.78 13.07 13.84
CA THR A 65 19.47 12.71 14.42
C THR A 65 19.55 12.37 15.90
N GLN A 66 20.64 12.75 16.58
CA GLN A 66 20.83 12.47 18.00
C GLN A 66 19.75 13.10 18.87
N GLU A 67 19.39 14.36 18.62
CA GLU A 67 18.33 15.08 19.35
C GLU A 67 16.98 14.34 19.28
N ILE A 68 16.65 13.73 18.14
CA ILE A 68 15.43 12.93 18.00
C ILE A 68 15.49 11.67 18.88
N ARG A 69 16.66 11.02 19.00
CA ARG A 69 16.79 9.81 19.83
C ARG A 69 16.78 10.10 21.33
N GLU A 70 17.23 11.28 21.73
CA GLU A 70 17.38 11.69 23.13
C GLU A 70 16.18 12.48 23.67
N SER A 71 15.30 12.95 22.78
CA SER A 71 14.09 13.69 23.16
C SER A 71 12.94 12.77 23.59
N ALA A 72 12.07 13.28 24.47
CA ALA A 72 10.87 12.59 24.90
C ALA A 72 9.72 12.85 23.91
N TRP A 73 9.46 11.90 23.02
CA TRP A 73 8.32 11.92 22.11
C TRP A 73 7.69 10.53 21.98
N ARG A 74 6.49 10.48 21.42
CA ARG A 74 5.76 9.25 21.12
C ARG A 74 5.04 9.39 19.78
N ILE A 75 4.74 8.27 19.14
CA ILE A 75 3.85 8.25 17.98
C ILE A 75 2.45 8.76 18.35
N ALA A 76 1.67 9.17 17.35
CA ALA A 76 0.26 9.46 17.55
C ALA A 76 -0.52 8.23 18.07
N PRO A 77 -1.67 8.41 18.75
CA PRO A 77 -2.45 7.29 19.28
C PRO A 77 -2.79 6.22 18.23
N THR A 78 -2.69 4.97 18.65
CA THR A 78 -3.04 3.79 17.83
C THR A 78 -4.56 3.56 17.88
N PRO A 79 -5.24 3.31 16.74
CA PRO A 79 -6.68 3.03 16.70
C PRO A 79 -7.05 1.76 17.49
N PRO A 80 -8.29 1.64 18.01
CA PRO A 80 -8.68 0.52 18.87
C PRO A 80 -8.46 -0.87 18.25
N ASP A 81 -8.73 -1.02 16.96
CA ASP A 81 -8.60 -2.28 16.20
C ASP A 81 -7.14 -2.65 15.85
N LEU A 82 -6.18 -1.80 16.22
CA LEU A 82 -4.74 -2.05 16.15
C LEU A 82 -4.04 -2.12 17.52
N GLN A 83 -4.79 -2.04 18.63
CA GLN A 83 -4.22 -2.15 19.98
C GLN A 83 -3.87 -3.59 20.36
N ASN A 84 -4.59 -4.58 19.82
CA ASN A 84 -4.34 -6.00 20.06
C ASN A 84 -3.95 -6.69 18.75
N ARG A 85 -2.65 -6.87 18.55
CA ARG A 85 -2.04 -7.45 17.35
C ARG A 85 -1.20 -8.69 17.68
N ARG A 86 -1.65 -9.49 18.65
CA ARG A 86 -0.87 -10.64 19.18
C ARG A 86 -0.55 -11.70 18.13
N VAL A 87 -1.44 -11.87 17.15
CA VAL A 87 -1.24 -12.78 16.02
C VAL A 87 -1.67 -12.06 14.75
N GLU A 88 -0.78 -12.08 13.76
CA GLU A 88 -1.06 -11.60 12.41
C GLU A 88 -0.82 -12.72 11.41
N ILE A 89 -1.73 -12.86 10.46
CA ILE A 89 -1.56 -13.76 9.32
C ILE A 89 -1.20 -12.94 8.08
N THR A 90 -0.34 -13.46 7.25
CA THR A 90 0.08 -12.84 5.98
C THR A 90 -0.35 -13.70 4.82
N GLY A 91 -0.71 -13.10 3.68
CA GLY A 91 -1.04 -13.87 2.49
C GLY A 91 -1.33 -13.01 1.27
N PRO A 92 -1.39 -13.63 0.09
CA PRO A 92 -1.59 -12.92 -1.16
C PRO A 92 -3.00 -12.32 -1.23
N VAL A 93 -3.19 -11.44 -2.21
CA VAL A 93 -4.49 -10.82 -2.53
C VAL A 93 -5.41 -11.70 -3.40
N ASP A 94 -5.19 -13.02 -3.41
CA ASP A 94 -6.10 -13.98 -4.01
C ASP A 94 -7.45 -13.99 -3.28
N ARG A 95 -8.54 -14.13 -4.03
CA ARG A 95 -9.91 -13.99 -3.51
C ARG A 95 -10.24 -14.99 -2.42
N LYS A 96 -9.88 -16.26 -2.62
CA LYS A 96 -10.14 -17.33 -1.65
C LYS A 96 -9.21 -17.18 -0.44
N MET A 97 -7.94 -16.84 -0.67
CA MET A 97 -6.95 -16.64 0.40
C MET A 97 -7.33 -15.47 1.32
N ILE A 98 -7.79 -14.34 0.77
CA ILE A 98 -8.29 -13.21 1.57
C ILE A 98 -9.41 -13.66 2.51
N ILE A 99 -10.40 -14.41 2.00
CA ILE A 99 -11.52 -14.89 2.84
C ILE A 99 -11.01 -15.79 3.97
N ASN A 100 -10.13 -16.74 3.65
CA ASN A 100 -9.57 -17.65 4.65
C ASN A 100 -8.74 -16.92 5.71
N ALA A 101 -7.92 -15.95 5.29
CA ALA A 101 -7.07 -15.18 6.19
C ALA A 101 -7.90 -14.29 7.13
N LEU A 102 -8.91 -13.61 6.60
CA LEU A 102 -9.87 -12.83 7.39
C LEU A 102 -10.60 -13.69 8.44
N ASN A 103 -10.91 -14.95 8.11
CA ASN A 103 -11.61 -15.89 8.98
C ASN A 103 -10.69 -16.73 9.87
N SER A 104 -9.38 -16.51 9.85
CA SER A 104 -8.39 -17.38 10.50
C SER A 104 -8.41 -17.35 12.04
N GLY A 105 -9.04 -16.32 12.63
CA GLY A 105 -8.95 -16.02 14.06
C GLY A 105 -7.72 -15.18 14.45
N ALA A 106 -6.86 -14.82 13.48
CA ALA A 106 -5.82 -13.82 13.70
C ALA A 106 -6.43 -12.45 14.03
N ASN A 107 -5.66 -11.58 14.69
CA ASN A 107 -6.09 -10.22 14.96
C ASN A 107 -6.00 -9.33 13.74
N VAL A 108 -4.95 -9.54 12.94
CA VAL A 108 -4.67 -8.78 11.72
C VAL A 108 -4.42 -9.74 10.57
N PHE A 109 -4.92 -9.38 9.40
CA PHE A 109 -4.51 -9.97 8.13
C PHE A 109 -3.77 -8.92 7.31
N MET A 110 -2.49 -9.17 7.05
CA MET A 110 -1.71 -8.40 6.08
C MET A 110 -1.90 -9.01 4.69
N ALA A 111 -2.74 -8.36 3.89
CA ALA A 111 -2.95 -8.68 2.49
C ALA A 111 -1.79 -8.12 1.64
N ASP A 112 -1.16 -9.00 0.89
CA ASP A 112 0.16 -8.75 0.34
C ASP A 112 0.13 -8.57 -1.18
N LEU A 113 0.56 -7.39 -1.64
CA LEU A 113 0.83 -7.09 -3.04
C LEU A 113 2.34 -7.22 -3.36
N GLU A 114 3.14 -7.65 -2.38
CA GLU A 114 4.60 -7.68 -2.43
C GLU A 114 5.15 -9.13 -2.45
N ASP A 115 6.03 -9.55 -1.53
CA ASP A 115 6.81 -10.79 -1.67
C ASP A 115 6.01 -12.09 -1.88
N SER A 116 4.78 -12.21 -1.36
CA SER A 116 3.94 -13.41 -1.55
C SER A 116 3.02 -13.34 -2.77
N ASN A 117 3.07 -12.25 -3.54
CA ASN A 117 2.22 -12.01 -4.70
C ASN A 117 3.06 -11.76 -5.96
N ALA A 118 3.00 -12.66 -6.93
CA ALA A 118 3.58 -12.38 -8.24
C ALA A 118 2.89 -11.15 -8.85
N PRO A 119 3.62 -10.07 -9.18
CA PRO A 119 3.02 -8.79 -9.56
C PRO A 119 2.64 -8.78 -11.06
N THR A 120 1.87 -9.78 -11.49
CA THR A 120 1.22 -9.73 -12.80
C THR A 120 0.19 -8.60 -12.80
N TRP A 121 -0.11 -8.07 -13.99
CA TRP A 121 -1.14 -7.03 -14.12
C TRP A 121 -2.48 -7.52 -13.55
N GLU A 122 -2.80 -8.77 -13.84
CA GLU A 122 -4.02 -9.42 -13.40
C GLU A 122 -4.09 -9.51 -11.88
N ASN A 123 -3.01 -9.96 -11.22
CA ASN A 123 -2.97 -10.07 -9.77
C ASN A 123 -3.05 -8.71 -9.08
N ALA A 124 -2.39 -7.69 -9.64
CA ALA A 124 -2.41 -6.35 -9.09
C ALA A 124 -3.84 -5.76 -9.09
N ILE A 125 -4.53 -5.78 -10.24
CA ILE A 125 -5.88 -5.20 -10.34
C ILE A 125 -6.94 -6.09 -9.68
N GLN A 126 -6.90 -7.40 -9.91
CA GLN A 126 -7.83 -8.34 -9.28
C GLN A 126 -7.67 -8.32 -7.76
N GLY A 127 -6.45 -8.13 -7.26
CA GLY A 127 -6.18 -7.92 -5.84
C GLY A 127 -6.92 -6.70 -5.29
N GLN A 128 -6.89 -5.56 -5.99
CA GLN A 128 -7.64 -4.37 -5.59
C GLN A 128 -9.16 -4.60 -5.59
N ILE A 129 -9.70 -5.34 -6.58
CA ILE A 129 -11.11 -5.76 -6.59
C ILE A 129 -11.43 -6.58 -5.34
N ASN A 130 -10.61 -7.59 -5.05
CA ASN A 130 -10.82 -8.47 -3.91
C ASN A 130 -10.74 -7.71 -2.58
N LEU A 131 -9.78 -6.80 -2.44
CA LEU A 131 -9.64 -5.94 -1.26
C LEU A 131 -10.85 -5.01 -1.08
N ARG A 132 -11.34 -4.40 -2.18
CA ARG A 132 -12.55 -3.57 -2.14
C ARG A 132 -13.75 -4.37 -1.66
N ASP A 133 -13.98 -5.54 -2.25
CA ASP A 133 -15.09 -6.40 -1.88
C ASP A 133 -14.96 -6.91 -0.43
N ALA A 134 -13.74 -7.18 0.04
CA ALA A 134 -13.47 -7.56 1.43
C ALA A 134 -13.79 -6.43 2.40
N VAL A 135 -13.39 -5.19 2.08
CA VAL A 135 -13.71 -4.02 2.89
C VAL A 135 -15.22 -3.79 2.97
N ARG A 136 -15.94 -4.01 1.86
CA ARG A 136 -17.41 -3.90 1.79
C ARG A 136 -18.17 -5.12 2.34
N GLY A 137 -17.46 -6.19 2.75
CA GLY A 137 -18.08 -7.43 3.27
C GLY A 137 -18.76 -8.31 2.22
N THR A 138 -18.62 -7.96 0.93
CA THR A 138 -19.29 -8.62 -0.20
C THR A 138 -18.42 -9.66 -0.90
N ILE A 139 -17.14 -9.79 -0.53
CA ILE A 139 -16.24 -10.80 -1.12
C ILE A 139 -16.81 -12.21 -0.95
N ARG A 140 -16.96 -12.95 -2.05
CA ARG A 140 -17.47 -14.33 -2.06
C ARG A 140 -16.68 -15.16 -3.07
N PHE A 141 -16.48 -16.44 -2.76
CA PHE A 141 -15.84 -17.40 -3.65
C PHE A 141 -16.57 -18.74 -3.59
N ILE A 142 -16.82 -19.37 -4.73
CA ILE A 142 -17.42 -20.70 -4.84
C ILE A 142 -16.38 -21.61 -5.50
N ASN A 143 -16.00 -22.70 -4.85
CA ASN A 143 -15.06 -23.65 -5.45
C ASN A 143 -15.77 -24.58 -6.44
N GLU A 144 -14.99 -25.39 -7.16
CA GLU A 144 -15.49 -26.37 -8.15
C GLU A 144 -16.48 -27.39 -7.57
N GLN A 145 -16.44 -27.64 -6.26
CA GLN A 145 -17.35 -28.54 -5.54
C GLN A 145 -18.62 -27.82 -5.04
N GLY A 146 -18.83 -26.55 -5.38
CA GLY A 146 -19.97 -25.75 -4.94
C GLY A 146 -19.89 -25.22 -3.51
N LYS A 147 -18.76 -25.41 -2.80
CA LYS A 147 -18.56 -24.86 -1.45
C LYS A 147 -18.37 -23.34 -1.54
N VAL A 148 -19.22 -22.63 -0.80
CA VAL A 148 -19.20 -21.17 -0.69
C VAL A 148 -18.26 -20.73 0.43
N TYR A 149 -17.43 -19.74 0.16
CA TYR A 149 -16.55 -19.05 1.09
C TYR A 149 -16.98 -17.58 1.18
N ALA A 150 -17.12 -17.10 2.42
CA ALA A 150 -17.55 -15.76 2.76
C ALA A 150 -16.85 -15.30 4.06
N PRO A 151 -16.65 -14.00 4.30
CA PRO A 151 -16.27 -13.47 5.60
C PRO A 151 -17.29 -13.88 6.67
N GLY A 152 -16.79 -14.24 7.85
CA GLY A 152 -17.61 -14.46 9.04
C GLY A 152 -18.07 -13.15 9.69
N GLU A 153 -18.77 -13.25 10.82
CA GLU A 153 -19.26 -12.09 11.58
C GLU A 153 -18.12 -11.27 12.19
N ARG A 154 -17.05 -11.94 12.64
CA ARG A 154 -15.84 -11.32 13.17
C ARG A 154 -14.67 -11.76 12.32
N VAL A 155 -13.99 -10.79 11.72
CA VAL A 155 -12.85 -10.98 10.85
C VAL A 155 -11.64 -10.22 11.38
N ALA A 156 -10.45 -10.64 10.97
CA ALA A 156 -9.21 -9.94 11.28
C ALA A 156 -9.21 -8.49 10.72
N THR A 157 -8.53 -7.58 11.41
CA THR A 157 -8.27 -6.21 10.92
C THR A 157 -7.44 -6.30 9.64
N LEU A 158 -7.89 -5.68 8.56
CA LEU A 158 -7.19 -5.71 7.27
C LEU A 158 -6.08 -4.66 7.25
N MET A 159 -4.87 -5.07 6.87
CA MET A 159 -3.77 -4.18 6.52
C MET A 159 -3.24 -4.57 5.13
N VAL A 160 -2.77 -3.60 4.34
CA VAL A 160 -2.24 -3.88 2.99
C VAL A 160 -0.75 -3.60 2.92
N ARG A 161 0.00 -4.53 2.34
CA ARG A 161 1.42 -4.34 2.02
C ARG A 161 1.59 -4.05 0.53
N PRO A 162 1.79 -2.78 0.12
CA PRO A 162 2.10 -2.45 -1.27
C PRO A 162 3.51 -2.93 -1.64
N ARG A 163 3.81 -2.97 -2.94
CA ARG A 163 5.17 -3.19 -3.45
C ARG A 163 6.18 -2.18 -2.87
N GLY A 164 7.44 -2.58 -2.72
CA GLY A 164 8.52 -1.71 -2.24
C GLY A 164 8.99 -0.69 -3.28
N TRP A 165 9.69 0.36 -2.82
CA TRP A 165 10.04 1.54 -3.66
C TRP A 165 10.81 1.24 -4.96
N HIS A 166 11.51 0.11 -5.00
CA HIS A 166 12.31 -0.33 -6.13
C HIS A 166 11.49 -0.95 -7.28
N MET A 167 10.20 -1.25 -7.05
CA MET A 167 9.33 -1.88 -8.04
C MET A 167 8.52 -0.85 -8.82
N GLU A 168 8.35 -1.10 -10.11
CA GLU A 168 7.53 -0.30 -11.02
C GLU A 168 6.25 -1.06 -11.41
N GLU A 169 5.20 -0.31 -11.73
CA GLU A 169 4.00 -0.77 -12.42
C GLU A 169 4.13 -0.47 -13.91
N LYS A 170 4.72 -1.41 -14.64
CA LYS A 170 5.01 -1.26 -16.08
C LYS A 170 3.77 -1.15 -16.97
N HIS A 171 2.58 -1.48 -16.48
CA HIS A 171 1.35 -1.43 -17.26
C HIS A 171 0.65 -0.06 -17.22
N VAL A 172 1.15 0.86 -16.38
CA VAL A 172 0.63 2.23 -16.29
C VAL A 172 1.76 3.20 -16.52
N LEU A 173 1.67 3.94 -17.62
CA LEU A 173 2.67 4.90 -18.03
C LEU A 173 2.18 6.31 -17.75
N LEU A 174 3.03 7.11 -17.10
CA LEU A 174 2.90 8.55 -17.03
C LEU A 174 3.99 9.15 -17.90
N ASP A 175 3.60 9.87 -18.94
CA ASP A 175 4.54 10.51 -19.88
C ASP A 175 5.53 9.52 -20.51
N GLY A 176 5.02 8.32 -20.81
CA GLY A 176 5.78 7.23 -21.42
C GLY A 176 6.66 6.44 -20.45
N LYS A 177 6.67 6.75 -19.15
CA LYS A 177 7.47 6.04 -18.14
C LYS A 177 6.57 5.25 -17.18
N PRO A 178 6.95 4.02 -16.77
CA PRO A 178 6.29 3.30 -15.70
C PRO A 178 6.22 4.14 -14.43
N ILE A 179 5.09 4.04 -13.72
CA ILE A 179 4.95 4.61 -12.38
C ILE A 179 5.43 3.61 -11.31
N SER A 180 5.62 4.07 -10.09
CA SER A 180 5.97 3.27 -8.93
C SER A 180 4.85 2.29 -8.59
N GLY A 181 5.22 1.01 -8.42
CA GLY A 181 4.31 -0.01 -7.92
C GLY A 181 3.79 0.33 -6.52
N SER A 182 4.65 0.91 -5.67
CA SER A 182 4.26 1.38 -4.33
C SER A 182 3.14 2.42 -4.36
N LEU A 183 3.28 3.45 -5.19
CA LEU A 183 2.28 4.52 -5.31
C LEU A 183 0.99 4.00 -5.95
N PHE A 184 1.10 3.08 -6.91
CA PHE A 184 -0.04 2.45 -7.55
C PHE A 184 -0.87 1.61 -6.56
N ASP A 185 -0.22 0.70 -5.85
CA ASP A 185 -0.85 -0.22 -4.90
C ASP A 185 -1.50 0.53 -3.73
N PHE A 186 -0.74 1.45 -3.12
CA PHE A 186 -1.23 2.34 -2.06
C PHE A 186 -2.39 3.18 -2.58
N GLY A 187 -2.20 3.83 -3.73
CA GLY A 187 -3.13 4.82 -4.26
C GLY A 187 -4.49 4.22 -4.54
N LEU A 188 -4.54 3.08 -5.24
CA LEU A 188 -5.79 2.39 -5.54
C LEU A 188 -6.47 1.88 -4.27
N TYR A 189 -5.73 1.23 -3.36
CA TYR A 189 -6.34 0.71 -2.14
C TYR A 189 -6.91 1.83 -1.28
N PHE A 190 -6.15 2.91 -1.08
CA PHE A 190 -6.58 4.06 -0.30
C PHE A 190 -7.81 4.73 -0.91
N PHE A 191 -7.77 5.03 -2.21
CA PHE A 191 -8.85 5.70 -2.93
C PHE A 191 -10.18 4.95 -2.81
N HIS A 192 -10.18 3.63 -3.03
CA HIS A 192 -11.39 2.82 -3.03
C HIS A 192 -11.93 2.50 -1.63
N ASN A 193 -11.07 2.51 -0.60
CA ASN A 193 -11.43 1.89 0.68
C ASN A 193 -11.40 2.83 1.89
N ALA A 194 -10.66 3.94 1.85
CA ALA A 194 -10.43 4.73 3.05
C ALA A 194 -11.73 5.19 3.73
N ARG A 195 -12.69 5.73 2.97
CA ARG A 195 -13.99 6.18 3.52
C ARG A 195 -14.78 5.05 4.17
N ALA A 196 -14.94 3.93 3.48
CA ALA A 196 -15.70 2.80 4.01
C ALA A 196 -15.02 2.11 5.21
N LEU A 197 -13.67 2.13 5.27
CA LEU A 197 -12.93 1.68 6.44
C LEU A 197 -13.21 2.58 7.66
N ILE A 198 -13.19 3.90 7.46
CA ILE A 198 -13.47 4.89 8.49
C ILE A 198 -14.92 4.77 8.99
N GLU A 199 -15.89 4.67 8.06
CA GLU A 199 -17.32 4.59 8.38
C GLU A 199 -17.68 3.39 9.26
N LYS A 200 -16.95 2.27 9.13
CA LYS A 200 -17.14 1.07 9.96
C LYS A 200 -16.25 1.03 11.22
N GLY A 201 -15.60 2.14 11.57
CA GLY A 201 -14.77 2.26 12.77
C GLY A 201 -13.37 1.64 12.69
N SER A 202 -12.88 1.37 11.48
CA SER A 202 -11.51 0.95 11.21
C SER A 202 -10.74 2.08 10.50
N GLY A 203 -9.67 1.77 9.75
CA GLY A 203 -8.92 2.78 9.00
C GLY A 203 -8.06 2.23 7.87
N PRO A 204 -7.56 3.11 6.98
CA PRO A 204 -6.64 2.73 5.90
C PRO A 204 -5.25 2.41 6.48
N TYR A 205 -4.95 1.12 6.60
CA TYR A 205 -3.77 0.62 7.28
C TYR A 205 -2.79 -0.09 6.33
N PHE A 206 -1.51 0.18 6.50
CA PHE A 206 -0.47 -0.29 5.60
C PHE A 206 0.72 -0.96 6.31
N TYR A 207 1.36 -1.88 5.62
CA TYR A 207 2.67 -2.44 5.94
C TYR A 207 3.69 -1.94 4.92
N LEU A 208 4.77 -1.28 5.33
CA LEU A 208 5.70 -0.63 4.40
C LEU A 208 7.00 -1.43 4.28
N PRO A 209 7.24 -2.11 3.14
CA PRO A 209 8.35 -3.03 3.03
C PRO A 209 9.67 -2.33 2.67
N LYS A 210 10.78 -2.95 3.09
CA LYS A 210 12.12 -2.76 2.52
C LYS A 210 12.59 -1.30 2.48
N LEU A 211 12.27 -0.54 3.53
CA LEU A 211 12.82 0.81 3.72
C LEU A 211 14.28 0.72 4.18
N GLU A 212 15.15 1.53 3.59
CA GLU A 212 16.59 1.54 3.91
C GLU A 212 17.03 2.85 4.58
N SER A 213 16.12 3.82 4.73
CA SER A 213 16.43 5.08 5.41
C SER A 213 15.20 5.79 5.98
N HIS A 214 15.42 6.65 6.97
CA HIS A 214 14.39 7.55 7.52
C HIS A 214 13.88 8.56 6.48
N LEU A 215 14.61 8.81 5.39
CA LEU A 215 14.18 9.69 4.30
C LEU A 215 13.12 9.02 3.42
N GLU A 216 13.16 7.69 3.31
CA GLU A 216 12.12 6.90 2.64
C GLU A 216 10.87 6.78 3.52
N ALA A 217 11.04 6.68 4.84
CA ALA A 217 9.92 6.83 5.77
C ALA A 217 9.27 8.22 5.66
N ARG A 218 10.08 9.27 5.50
CA ARG A 218 9.58 10.63 5.23
C ARG A 218 8.85 10.73 3.89
N LEU A 219 9.34 10.06 2.83
CA LEU A 219 8.62 10.00 1.55
C LEU A 219 7.23 9.40 1.73
N TRP A 220 7.11 8.27 2.44
CA TRP A 220 5.80 7.69 2.76
C TRP A 220 4.90 8.64 3.55
N ASN A 221 5.46 9.32 4.56
CA ASN A 221 4.70 10.32 5.33
C ASN A 221 4.12 11.40 4.40
N ASP A 222 4.94 11.95 3.50
CA ASP A 222 4.51 13.02 2.60
C ASP A 222 3.45 12.52 1.60
N VAL A 223 3.57 11.28 1.12
CA VAL A 223 2.55 10.58 0.33
C VAL A 223 1.24 10.46 1.11
N PHE A 224 1.28 10.09 2.40
CA PHE A 224 0.10 9.96 3.25
C PHE A 224 -0.58 11.30 3.52
N VAL A 225 0.20 12.35 3.80
CA VAL A 225 -0.33 13.71 4.00
C VAL A 225 -1.07 14.16 2.73
N HIS A 226 -0.40 14.09 1.58
CA HIS A 226 -0.99 14.48 0.29
C HIS A 226 -2.26 13.69 -0.05
N ALA A 227 -2.24 12.37 0.15
CA ALA A 227 -3.40 11.51 -0.08
C ALA A 227 -4.60 11.88 0.81
N GLN A 228 -4.36 12.13 2.10
CA GLN A 228 -5.39 12.53 3.05
C GLN A 228 -5.98 13.90 2.67
N GLU A 229 -5.15 14.88 2.33
CA GLU A 229 -5.60 16.21 1.89
C GLU A 229 -6.46 16.14 0.63
N MET A 230 -5.99 15.41 -0.40
CA MET A 230 -6.71 15.25 -1.66
C MET A 230 -8.12 14.65 -1.50
N LEU A 231 -8.27 13.68 -0.59
CA LEU A 231 -9.56 13.02 -0.36
C LEU A 231 -10.35 13.64 0.80
N GLY A 232 -9.86 14.73 1.42
CA GLY A 232 -10.52 15.36 2.57
C GLY A 232 -10.62 14.43 3.79
N ILE A 233 -9.61 13.59 4.00
CA ILE A 233 -9.49 12.68 5.14
C ILE A 233 -8.58 13.36 6.19
N PRO A 234 -8.91 13.31 7.50
CA PRO A 234 -8.08 13.97 8.52
C PRO A 234 -6.63 13.46 8.55
N HIS A 235 -5.69 14.36 8.85
CA HIS A 235 -4.29 14.00 9.01
C HIS A 235 -4.09 12.99 10.15
N GLY A 236 -3.27 11.96 9.90
CA GLY A 236 -2.97 10.90 10.87
C GLY A 236 -3.99 9.76 10.90
N THR A 237 -4.94 9.75 9.96
CA THR A 237 -5.92 8.68 9.76
C THR A 237 -5.27 7.43 9.17
N ILE A 238 -4.36 7.60 8.20
CA ILE A 238 -3.53 6.50 7.71
C ILE A 238 -2.61 6.03 8.84
N LYS A 239 -2.56 4.71 9.06
CA LYS A 239 -1.57 4.08 9.95
C LYS A 239 -0.69 3.13 9.17
N ALA A 240 0.61 3.18 9.44
CA ALA A 240 1.59 2.33 8.79
C ALA A 240 2.40 1.57 9.84
N THR A 241 2.68 0.30 9.56
CA THR A 241 3.70 -0.51 10.25
C THR A 241 4.89 -0.64 9.31
N VAL A 242 6.08 -0.29 9.80
CA VAL A 242 7.36 -0.43 9.08
C VAL A 242 8.09 -1.64 9.64
#